data_AF-A0A1H9B0B7-F1
#
_entry.id   AF-A0A1H9B0B7-F1
#
_cell.length_a   1.000
_cell.length_b   1.000
_cell.length_c   1.000
_cell.angle_alpha   90.00
_cell.angle_beta   90.00
_cell.angle_gamma   90.00
#
_symmetry.space_group_name_H-M   'P 1'
#
loop_
_entity.id
_entity.type
_entity.pdbx_description
1 polymer ?
#
loop_
_entity_poly.entity_id
_entity_poly.type
_entity_poly.pdbx_seq_one_letter_code
_entity_poly.pdbx_strand_id
1 'polypeptide(L)'
;MSQPPYGYGPSDDRRPEPGGPPLPLPLTEQPPRMPAPGARVGRAYGVQVRQESQYASNNAHVSLTVLEFRLAEPGNPQPLDVLMRGRSLSGTVRDGDWVEVAGPPDATNRWNLQKLQNLTTGSTVVVTGGRTSKVAAVIGLTILGAMLLVFVVVLVGVLTAMGS
;
A
#
# COMPACT_ATOMS: atom_id res chain seq x y z
N MET A 1 29.93 -76.05 -10.36
CA MET A 1 30.09 -74.63 -10.76
C MET A 1 28.83 -73.90 -10.29
N SER A 2 28.56 -73.82 -8.98
CA SER A 2 29.19 -72.95 -7.95
C SER A 2 28.72 -71.50 -8.08
N GLN A 3 27.56 -71.19 -7.50
CA GLN A 3 27.05 -69.82 -7.31
C GLN A 3 27.95 -69.05 -6.32
N PRO A 4 28.25 -67.76 -6.54
CA PRO A 4 28.91 -66.92 -5.55
C PRO A 4 27.93 -66.46 -4.45
N PRO A 5 28.44 -66.19 -3.23
CA PRO A 5 27.65 -65.98 -2.03
C PRO A 5 27.15 -64.54 -1.87
N TYR A 6 26.06 -64.42 -1.10
CA TYR A 6 25.42 -63.20 -0.64
C TYR A 6 26.43 -62.18 -0.08
N GLY A 7 26.53 -61.02 -0.73
CA GLY A 7 27.22 -59.85 -0.22
C GLY A 7 26.31 -59.06 0.74
N TYR A 8 26.66 -59.08 2.03
CA TYR A 8 26.17 -58.12 3.02
C TYR A 8 26.76 -56.73 2.71
N GLY A 9 25.91 -55.80 2.27
CA GLY A 9 26.21 -54.37 2.30
C GLY A 9 25.85 -53.78 3.67
N PRO A 10 26.66 -52.86 4.23
CA PRO A 10 26.41 -52.28 5.54
C PRO A 10 25.08 -51.50 5.56
N SER A 11 24.37 -51.64 6.68
CA SER A 11 23.17 -50.88 7.01
C SER A 11 23.39 -49.39 6.77
N ASP A 12 22.56 -48.79 5.91
CA ASP A 12 22.32 -47.36 5.89
C ASP A 12 21.69 -46.95 7.24
N ASP A 13 22.49 -46.93 8.30
CA ASP A 13 22.20 -46.27 9.57
C ASP A 13 22.31 -44.75 9.39
N ARG A 14 21.63 -44.21 8.37
CA ARG A 14 21.30 -42.78 8.31
C ARG A 14 20.15 -42.54 9.25
N ARG A 15 20.43 -42.64 10.55
CA ARG A 15 19.58 -42.03 11.57
C ARG A 15 19.41 -40.56 11.15
N PRO A 16 18.18 -40.07 10.95
CA PRO A 16 17.97 -38.64 10.79
C PRO A 16 18.63 -37.97 11.99
N GLU A 17 19.60 -37.08 11.77
CA GLU A 17 20.12 -36.29 12.87
C GLU A 17 18.91 -35.69 13.61
N PRO A 18 18.84 -35.80 14.95
CA PRO A 18 17.83 -35.09 15.71
C PRO A 18 17.95 -33.64 15.28
N GLY A 19 16.90 -33.12 14.64
CA GLY A 19 16.89 -31.76 14.12
C GLY A 19 17.47 -30.86 15.20
N GLY A 20 18.63 -30.25 14.92
CA GLY A 20 19.31 -29.40 15.88
C GLY A 20 18.30 -28.42 16.47
N PRO A 21 18.50 -27.95 17.72
CA PRO A 21 17.59 -27.01 18.35
C PRO A 21 17.22 -25.93 17.33
N PRO A 22 15.91 -25.67 17.10
CA PRO A 22 15.48 -24.74 16.07
C PRO A 22 16.26 -23.44 16.27
N LEU A 23 16.87 -22.96 15.18
CA LEU A 23 17.59 -21.70 15.20
C LEU A 23 16.67 -20.65 15.86
N PRO A 24 17.17 -19.82 16.80
CA PRO A 24 16.40 -18.71 17.31
C PRO A 24 15.90 -17.90 16.12
N LEU A 25 14.58 -17.73 16.01
CA LEU A 25 13.98 -16.85 15.01
C LEU A 25 14.67 -15.48 15.14
N PRO A 26 15.07 -14.82 14.04
CA PRO A 26 15.68 -13.51 14.12
C PRO A 26 14.75 -12.53 14.84
N LEU A 27 15.21 -12.05 16.00
CA LEU A 27 14.59 -11.01 16.82
C LEU A 27 14.43 -9.72 16.02
N THR A 28 13.24 -9.50 15.47
CA THR A 28 12.65 -8.16 15.42
C THR A 28 11.14 -8.30 15.23
N GLU A 29 10.45 -8.76 16.28
CA GLU A 29 9.00 -8.52 16.45
C GLU A 29 8.70 -7.03 16.70
N GLN A 30 9.75 -6.22 16.86
CA GLN A 30 9.65 -4.80 17.10
C GLN A 30 9.86 -4.02 15.78
N PRO A 31 9.07 -2.97 15.53
CA PRO A 31 9.23 -2.16 14.33
C PRO A 31 10.59 -1.45 14.30
N PRO A 32 11.15 -1.18 13.12
CA PRO A 32 12.45 -0.51 12.97
C PRO A 32 12.52 0.89 13.59
N ARG A 33 11.36 1.54 13.76
CA ARG A 33 11.22 2.86 14.39
C ARG A 33 9.85 3.00 15.04
N MET A 34 9.72 3.99 15.92
CA MET A 34 8.42 4.36 16.48
C MET A 34 7.48 4.91 15.40
N PRO A 35 6.17 4.60 15.46
CA PRO A 35 5.18 5.20 14.57
C PRO A 35 5.16 6.72 14.69
N ALA A 36 4.96 7.42 13.57
CA ALA A 36 4.59 8.83 13.62
C ALA A 36 3.27 9.04 14.39
N PRO A 37 3.01 10.22 14.98
CA PRO A 37 1.75 10.50 15.68
C PRO A 37 0.53 10.22 14.80
N GLY A 38 -0.38 9.37 15.27
CA GLY A 38 -1.57 8.96 14.51
C GLY A 38 -1.32 7.97 13.36
N ALA A 39 -0.08 7.49 13.21
CA ALA A 39 0.26 6.40 12.31
C ALA A 39 0.22 5.06 13.05
N ARG A 40 -0.01 3.99 12.28
CA ARG A 40 0.00 2.61 12.73
C ARG A 40 1.13 1.87 12.04
N VAL A 41 1.80 0.99 12.76
CA VAL A 41 2.94 0.22 12.24
C VAL A 41 2.71 -1.26 12.48
N GLY A 42 2.93 -2.06 11.45
CA GLY A 42 2.80 -3.51 11.54
C GLY A 42 3.50 -4.21 10.38
N ARG A 43 3.42 -5.55 10.39
CA ARG A 43 3.93 -6.37 9.31
C ARG A 43 2.87 -6.55 8.23
N ALA A 44 3.25 -6.32 6.98
CA ALA A 44 2.41 -6.61 5.84
C ALA A 44 2.32 -8.13 5.61
N TYR A 45 1.13 -8.63 5.33
CA TYR A 45 0.94 -10.02 4.89
C TYR A 45 -0.27 -10.14 3.95
N GLY A 46 -0.22 -11.16 3.08
CA GLY A 46 -1.21 -11.33 2.02
C GLY A 46 -1.12 -10.22 0.99
N VAL A 47 0.10 -9.76 0.68
CA VAL A 47 0.32 -8.66 -0.26
C VAL A 47 -0.07 -9.07 -1.67
N GLN A 48 -1.04 -8.38 -2.25
CA GLN A 48 -1.53 -8.61 -3.59
C GLN A 48 -1.58 -7.31 -4.39
N VAL A 49 -1.07 -7.37 -5.62
CA VAL A 49 -1.18 -6.29 -6.61
C VAL A 49 -2.00 -6.80 -7.78
N ARG A 50 -3.04 -6.06 -8.18
CA ARG A 50 -3.87 -6.38 -9.34
C ARG A 50 -4.18 -5.14 -10.16
N GLN A 51 -4.58 -5.37 -11.41
CA GLN A 51 -5.12 -4.33 -12.29
C GLN A 51 -6.64 -4.51 -12.42
N GLU A 52 -7.37 -3.41 -12.31
CA GLU A 52 -8.83 -3.36 -12.45
C GLU A 52 -9.21 -2.37 -13.55
N SER A 53 -10.13 -2.75 -14.43
CA SER A 53 -10.76 -1.80 -15.36
C SER A 53 -12.01 -1.23 -14.72
N GLN A 54 -12.10 0.09 -14.65
CA GLN A 54 -13.28 0.79 -14.15
C GLN A 54 -13.85 1.70 -15.25
N TYR A 55 -15.17 1.65 -15.41
CA TYR A 55 -15.91 2.62 -16.20
C TYR A 55 -16.00 3.93 -15.42
N ALA A 56 -15.39 4.99 -15.95
CA ALA A 56 -15.60 6.34 -15.45
C ALA A 56 -16.97 6.87 -15.93
N SER A 57 -17.51 7.85 -15.21
CA SER A 57 -18.81 8.49 -15.50
C SER A 57 -18.93 9.07 -16.92
N ASN A 58 -17.82 9.23 -17.63
CA ASN A 58 -17.76 9.81 -18.97
C ASN A 58 -17.56 8.74 -20.06
N ASN A 59 -17.93 7.48 -19.82
CA ASN A 59 -17.68 6.32 -20.69
C ASN A 59 -16.20 6.06 -21.02
N ALA A 60 -15.27 6.67 -20.26
CA ALA A 60 -13.85 6.39 -20.40
C ALA A 60 -13.47 5.15 -19.58
N HIS A 61 -12.74 4.22 -20.20
CA HIS A 61 -12.11 3.12 -19.48
C HIS A 61 -10.88 3.64 -18.73
N VAL A 62 -10.85 3.42 -17.42
CA VAL A 62 -9.68 3.74 -16.60
C VAL A 62 -9.14 2.44 -16.02
N SER A 63 -7.88 2.13 -16.35
CA SER A 63 -7.14 1.06 -15.68
C SER A 63 -6.61 1.57 -14.34
N LEU A 64 -6.87 0.82 -13.28
CA LEU A 64 -6.46 1.13 -11.92
C LEU A 64 -5.57 0.00 -11.41
N THR A 65 -4.43 0.35 -10.84
CA THR A 65 -3.61 -0.54 -10.03
C THR A 65 -4.14 -0.52 -8.60
N VAL A 66 -4.34 -1.72 -8.05
CA VAL A 66 -4.77 -1.93 -6.67
C VAL A 66 -3.70 -2.73 -5.94
N LEU A 67 -3.21 -2.19 -4.84
CA LEU A 67 -2.39 -2.88 -3.86
C LEU A 67 -3.24 -3.11 -2.62
N GLU A 68 -3.37 -4.37 -2.20
CA GLU A 68 -4.06 -4.74 -0.98
C GLU A 68 -3.17 -5.64 -0.13
N PHE A 69 -3.29 -5.50 1.18
CA PHE A 69 -2.62 -6.37 2.14
C PHE A 69 -3.27 -6.19 3.51
N ARG A 70 -2.89 -7.04 4.45
CA ARG A 70 -3.27 -6.91 5.85
C ARG A 70 -2.07 -6.49 6.68
N LEU A 71 -2.31 -5.61 7.65
CA LEU A 71 -1.30 -5.09 8.56
C LEU A 71 -1.47 -5.76 9.93
N ALA A 72 -0.52 -6.61 10.31
CA ALA A 72 -0.44 -7.21 11.63
C ALA A 72 0.34 -6.27 12.57
N GLU A 73 -0.38 -5.54 13.42
CA GLU A 73 0.24 -4.67 14.42
C GLU A 73 0.64 -5.46 15.68
N PRO A 74 1.81 -5.21 16.26
CA PRO A 74 2.16 -5.79 17.56
C PRO A 74 1.14 -5.42 18.63
N GLY A 75 0.60 -6.41 19.34
CA GLY A 75 -0.40 -6.20 20.39
C GLY A 75 -1.83 -5.99 19.90
N ASN A 76 -2.08 -5.93 18.58
CA ASN A 76 -3.43 -5.95 18.03
C ASN A 76 -3.77 -7.37 17.52
N PRO A 77 -4.75 -8.07 18.10
CA PRO A 77 -5.12 -9.42 17.65
C PRO A 77 -5.86 -9.41 16.30
N GLN A 78 -6.38 -8.26 15.86
CA GLN A 78 -7.10 -8.12 14.61
C GLN A 78 -6.28 -7.31 13.60
N PRO A 79 -5.82 -7.96 12.52
CA PRO A 79 -5.10 -7.27 11.47
C PRO A 79 -5.97 -6.27 10.72
N LEU A 80 -5.34 -5.19 10.25
CA LEU A 80 -6.04 -4.13 9.53
C LEU A 80 -5.98 -4.36 8.02
N ASP A 81 -7.11 -4.22 7.33
CA ASP A 81 -7.14 -4.25 5.87
C ASP A 81 -6.63 -2.93 5.31
N VAL A 82 -5.58 -2.98 4.49
CA VAL A 82 -5.00 -1.83 3.80
C VAL A 82 -5.27 -1.95 2.30
N LEU A 83 -5.74 -0.85 1.71
CA LEU A 83 -6.05 -0.75 0.29
C LEU A 83 -5.43 0.53 -0.27
N MET A 84 -4.65 0.38 -1.33
CA MET A 84 -4.18 1.50 -2.14
C MET A 84 -4.68 1.34 -3.56
N ARG A 85 -5.31 2.38 -4.11
CA ARG A 85 -5.98 2.32 -5.42
C ARG A 85 -5.81 3.60 -6.22
N GLY A 86 -5.38 3.46 -7.47
CA GLY A 86 -5.15 4.57 -8.40
C GLY A 86 -4.57 4.10 -9.72
N ARG A 87 -4.21 5.02 -10.60
CA ARG A 87 -3.76 4.75 -11.98
C ARG A 87 -2.37 4.16 -12.06
N SER A 88 -1.48 4.55 -11.15
CA SER A 88 -0.12 4.03 -11.09
C SER A 88 0.34 3.84 -9.65
N LEU A 89 1.14 2.81 -9.43
CA LEU A 89 1.78 2.45 -8.17
C LEU A 89 3.30 2.62 -8.33
N SER A 90 3.93 3.28 -7.36
CA SER A 90 5.39 3.41 -7.26
C SER A 90 5.85 2.89 -5.90
N GLY A 91 6.97 2.17 -5.88
CA GLY A 91 7.48 1.49 -4.70
C GLY A 91 6.94 0.06 -4.56
N THR A 92 7.42 -0.65 -3.54
CA THR A 92 7.11 -2.07 -3.33
C THR A 92 6.83 -2.36 -1.86
N VAL A 93 5.88 -3.26 -1.62
CA VAL A 93 5.63 -3.90 -0.33
C VAL A 93 5.73 -5.41 -0.57
N ARG A 94 6.35 -6.13 0.37
CA ARG A 94 6.41 -7.59 0.36
C ARG A 94 5.84 -8.14 1.67
N ASP A 95 5.45 -9.40 1.64
CA ASP A 95 5.07 -10.10 2.88
C ASP A 95 6.23 -10.08 3.87
N GLY A 96 5.90 -9.79 5.14
CA GLY A 96 6.86 -9.64 6.22
C GLY A 96 7.47 -8.24 6.35
N ASP A 97 7.24 -7.32 5.40
CA ASP A 97 7.76 -5.96 5.51
C ASP A 97 7.09 -5.20 6.65
N TRP A 98 7.88 -4.43 7.39
CA TRP A 98 7.37 -3.43 8.31
C TRP A 98 6.85 -2.25 7.52
N VAL A 99 5.58 -1.89 7.74
CA VAL A 99 4.89 -0.84 7.04
C VAL A 99 4.26 0.13 8.03
N GLU A 100 4.40 1.42 7.74
CA GLU A 100 3.73 2.50 8.45
C GLU A 100 2.59 3.05 7.58
N VAL A 101 1.38 3.06 8.16
CA VAL A 101 0.18 3.61 7.55
C VAL A 101 -0.32 4.79 8.37
N ALA A 102 -0.75 5.87 7.71
CA ALA A 102 -1.20 7.09 8.37
C ALA A 102 -2.65 7.43 8.02
N GLY A 103 -3.36 8.04 8.97
CA GLY A 103 -4.74 8.47 8.80
C GLY A 103 -5.76 7.47 9.32
N PRO A 104 -7.04 7.88 9.39
CA PRO A 104 -8.12 7.04 9.90
C PRO A 104 -8.58 6.01 8.86
N PRO A 105 -9.22 4.90 9.29
CA PRO A 105 -9.93 4.02 8.39
C PRO A 105 -11.12 4.74 7.73
N ASP A 106 -11.54 4.23 6.57
CA ASP A 106 -12.78 4.66 5.95
C ASP A 106 -14.03 4.06 6.64
N ALA A 107 -15.21 4.41 6.14
CA ALA A 107 -16.49 3.93 6.67
C ALA A 107 -16.66 2.40 6.59
N THR A 108 -15.82 1.69 5.84
CA THR A 108 -15.80 0.22 5.71
C THR A 108 -14.76 -0.45 6.62
N ASN A 109 -14.15 0.31 7.52
CA ASN A 109 -13.06 -0.12 8.39
C ASN A 109 -11.79 -0.57 7.61
N ARG A 110 -11.58 0.01 6.42
CA ARG A 110 -10.39 -0.23 5.59
C ARG A 110 -9.51 1.00 5.54
N TRP A 111 -8.20 0.81 5.60
CA TRP A 111 -7.22 1.88 5.39
C TRP A 111 -7.04 2.14 3.90
N ASN A 112 -7.85 3.05 3.36
CA ASN A 112 -7.77 3.47 1.97
C ASN A 112 -6.78 4.63 1.80
N LEU A 113 -5.58 4.32 1.33
CA LEU A 113 -4.42 5.22 1.35
C LEU A 113 -3.88 5.50 -0.05
N GLN A 114 -3.31 6.70 -0.23
CA GLN A 114 -2.54 7.05 -1.43
C GLN A 114 -1.03 6.97 -1.20
N LYS A 115 -0.59 6.95 0.06
CA LYS A 115 0.82 6.92 0.43
C LYS A 115 1.01 6.11 1.72
N LEU A 116 2.07 5.30 1.77
CA LEU A 116 2.55 4.64 2.97
C LEU A 116 4.08 4.58 2.96
N GLN A 117 4.69 4.21 4.09
CA GLN A 117 6.12 4.01 4.18
C GLN A 117 6.46 2.55 4.46
N ASN A 118 7.35 1.98 3.66
CA ASN A 118 7.95 0.67 3.92
C ASN A 118 9.20 0.90 4.79
N LEU A 119 9.09 0.54 6.06
CA LEU A 119 10.15 0.70 7.05
C LEU A 119 11.29 -0.32 6.88
N THR A 120 11.02 -1.47 6.25
CA THR A 120 12.08 -2.46 5.94
C THR A 120 13.04 -1.91 4.89
N THR A 121 12.51 -1.29 3.83
CA THR A 121 13.33 -0.79 2.71
C THR A 121 13.65 0.70 2.82
N GLY A 122 13.02 1.41 3.76
CA GLY A 122 13.07 2.88 3.85
C GLY A 122 12.32 3.61 2.73
N SER A 123 11.69 2.88 1.81
CA SER A 123 11.04 3.46 0.63
C SER A 123 9.62 3.97 0.94
N THR A 124 9.17 4.95 0.15
CA THR A 124 7.77 5.39 0.16
C THR A 124 7.03 4.67 -0.96
N VAL A 125 5.88 4.08 -0.62
CA VAL A 125 4.96 3.51 -1.61
C VAL A 125 3.84 4.51 -1.86
N VAL A 126 3.63 4.86 -3.12
CA VAL A 126 2.68 5.90 -3.53
C VAL A 126 1.82 5.38 -4.65
N VAL A 127 0.54 5.69 -4.57
CA VAL A 127 -0.41 5.53 -5.65
C VAL A 127 -0.85 6.92 -6.12
N THR A 128 -0.92 7.10 -7.44
CA THR A 128 -1.33 8.37 -8.07
C THR A 128 -2.50 8.16 -9.01
N GLY A 129 -3.27 9.23 -9.27
CA GLY A 129 -4.47 9.15 -10.11
C GLY A 129 -5.62 8.35 -9.48
N GLY A 130 -5.61 8.17 -8.15
CA GLY A 130 -6.73 7.65 -7.37
C GLY A 130 -7.85 8.67 -7.18
N ARG A 131 -8.79 8.38 -6.27
CA ARG A 131 -9.94 9.28 -6.00
C ARG A 131 -9.44 10.69 -5.67
N THR A 132 -9.88 11.68 -6.44
CA THR A 132 -9.70 13.10 -6.11
C THR A 132 -10.34 13.34 -4.74
N SER A 133 -9.58 13.88 -3.79
CA SER A 133 -10.18 14.24 -2.50
C SER A 133 -11.28 15.27 -2.77
N LYS A 134 -12.49 15.03 -2.24
CA LYS A 134 -13.61 15.97 -2.40
C LYS A 134 -13.21 17.38 -1.96
N VAL A 135 -12.33 17.46 -0.95
CA VAL A 135 -11.74 18.70 -0.45
C VAL A 135 -10.87 19.39 -1.50
N ALA A 136 -9.97 18.70 -2.19
CA ALA A 136 -9.16 19.31 -3.25
C ALA A 136 -10.01 19.77 -4.44
N ALA A 137 -11.05 19.01 -4.79
CA ALA A 137 -11.99 19.41 -5.84
C ALA A 137 -12.77 20.68 -5.47
N VAL A 138 -13.26 20.76 -4.22
CA VAL A 138 -13.94 21.96 -3.71
C VAL A 138 -13.00 23.16 -3.70
N ILE A 139 -11.77 23.01 -3.19
CA ILE A 139 -10.77 24.09 -3.18
C ILE A 139 -10.49 24.59 -4.60
N GLY A 140 -10.24 23.67 -5.55
CA GLY A 140 -9.99 24.02 -6.94
C GLY A 140 -11.16 24.77 -7.59
N LEU A 141 -12.40 24.33 -7.33
CA LEU A 141 -13.60 24.98 -7.84
C LEU A 141 -13.77 26.39 -7.25
N THR A 142 -13.50 26.56 -5.96
CA THR A 142 -13.56 27.88 -5.29
C THR A 142 -12.55 28.85 -5.89
N ILE A 143 -11.31 28.42 -6.12
CA ILE A 143 -10.27 29.27 -6.73
C ILE A 143 -10.66 29.66 -8.16
N LEU A 144 -11.15 28.71 -8.95
CA LEU A 144 -11.59 28.96 -10.32
C LEU A 144 -12.76 29.96 -10.35
N GLY A 145 -13.73 29.79 -9.46
CA GLY A 145 -14.86 30.72 -9.32
C GLY A 145 -14.42 32.13 -8.93
N ALA A 146 -13.48 32.26 -8.00
CA ALA A 146 -12.92 33.56 -7.60
C ALA A 146 -12.17 34.24 -8.75
N MET A 147 -11.35 33.51 -9.51
CA MET A 147 -10.68 34.04 -10.70
C MET A 147 -11.68 34.54 -11.75
N LEU A 148 -12.74 33.77 -12.00
CA LEU A 148 -13.74 34.11 -13.00
C LEU A 148 -14.52 35.36 -12.58
N LEU A 149 -14.83 35.51 -11.28
CA LEU A 149 -15.47 36.71 -10.74
C LEU A 149 -14.58 37.95 -10.91
N VAL A 150 -13.29 37.86 -10.56
CA VAL A 150 -12.34 38.96 -10.76
C VAL A 150 -12.24 39.33 -12.25
N PHE A 151 -12.17 38.33 -13.13
CA PHE A 151 -12.13 38.55 -14.57
C PHE A 151 -13.38 39.29 -15.07
N VAL A 152 -14.57 38.91 -14.61
CA VAL A 152 -15.82 39.60 -14.98
C VAL A 152 -15.83 41.04 -14.48
N VAL A 153 -15.41 41.29 -13.24
CA VAL A 153 -15.35 42.66 -12.67
C VAL A 153 -14.39 43.54 -13.48
N VAL A 154 -13.20 43.03 -13.82
CA VAL A 154 -12.23 43.74 -14.65
C VAL A 154 -12.78 44.00 -16.04
N LEU A 155 -13.38 42.98 -16.68
CA LEU A 155 -13.95 43.10 -18.02
C LEU A 155 -15.07 44.14 -18.07
N VAL A 156 -15.99 44.12 -17.11
CA VAL A 156 -17.06 45.12 -16.99
C VAL A 156 -16.47 46.51 -16.79
N GLY A 157 -15.50 46.65 -15.88
CA GLY A 157 -14.82 47.92 -15.63
C GLY A 157 -14.17 48.50 -16.90
N VAL A 158 -13.47 47.66 -17.67
CA VAL A 158 -12.86 48.05 -18.95
C VAL A 158 -13.91 48.46 -19.98
N LEU A 159 -14.98 47.69 -20.13
CA LEU A 159 -16.06 48.01 -21.07
C LEU A 159 -16.76 49.33 -20.71
N THR A 160 -16.99 49.59 -19.41
CA THR A 160 -17.56 50.87 -18.97
C THR A 160 -16.63 52.05 -19.24
N ALA A 161 -15.32 51.86 -19.08
CA ALA A 161 -14.33 52.92 -19.32
C ALA A 161 -14.10 53.20 -20.82
N MET A 162 -14.32 52.23 -21.70
CA MET A 162 -14.23 52.41 -23.16
C MET A 162 -15.50 53.04 -23.77
N GLY A 163 -16.64 52.94 -23.08
CA GLY A 163 -17.92 53.47 -23.54
C GLY A 163 -18.24 54.90 -23.08
N SER A 164 -17.44 55.46 -22.18
CA SER A 164 -17.51 56.85 -21.68
C SER A 164 -16.52 57.76 -22.39
#